data_AF-A0A2V6FBV5-F1
#
_entry.id   AF-A0A2V6FBV5-F1
#
_cell.length_a   1.000
_cell.length_b   1.000
_cell.length_c   1.000
_cell.angle_alpha   90.00
_cell.angle_beta   90.00
_cell.angle_gamma   90.00
#
_symmetry.space_group_name_H-M   'P 1'
#
loop_
_entity.id
_entity.type
_entity.pdbx_description
1 polymer ?
#
loop_
_entity_poly.entity_id
_entity_poly.type
_entity_poly.pdbx_seq_one_letter_code
_entity_poly.pdbx_strand_id
1 'polypeptide(L)'
;MPSRTSQIAQVGKRKIELSNLTKVLFPDDHIVKAQLIEYYLRIAPTILAHVKGRPLSLVRYPDGIGGESFFQKNRPDWAPDWIEHVTLGEEKKDYVIATEDASLVWLANLACIELHQMHSRAPHFDKPDYVVFDLHPPEDFKFAQVADIALEFKEHLEGFGYHPFVKTTGRKGLHVVAPIEAKWEFHKGFEAAKAVAQPFVDSHASWLTLQIKKEHRKGKVLLDIYRNRPSQTIVAAYSVRGLPGAPVSTPLQWDELSSIESPKVFDLHHLPQRVTQNGDPWEAIAAYATPIHTERRETKSSARRSLYLGRAALPRSHGGGAAPPHRGARTCKTPEQLESYSKKRSFDKTPEPPPAEIIGEGSAFVVHRHHASRLHYDLRLEQNGVLQSWAVPKGLPPRPGIMRLAVKVEDHPLEYVNFEGAIPKGEYGGGMMWKFAQGRYQITRQKKDGFYFRLQSRELNAEYRVHHTRDNQWLLERVGNPQFDWLRDPIQPMLARPADKPPGSEDYLYEVKWDGLRAMISLDEGELRIHGRNRMDLAKQFPELLIPEPAFRATSALFDGEIVCLEAAAKYRRRD
;
A
#
# COMPACT_ATOMS: atom_id res chain seq x y z
N MET A 1 -24.39 -41.34 2.79
CA MET A 1 -23.53 -40.15 3.04
C MET A 1 -22.28 -40.27 2.18
N PRO A 2 -21.95 -39.30 1.32
CA PRO A 2 -20.61 -39.22 0.75
C PRO A 2 -19.59 -38.99 1.88
N SER A 3 -18.40 -39.56 1.78
CA SER A 3 -17.35 -39.37 2.78
C SER A 3 -16.87 -37.90 2.80
N ARG A 4 -16.62 -37.36 4.00
CA ARG A 4 -16.04 -36.01 4.17
C ARG A 4 -14.59 -36.03 3.71
N THR A 5 -14.36 -35.79 2.43
CA THR A 5 -13.01 -35.64 1.86
C THR A 5 -12.38 -34.35 2.41
N SER A 6 -11.30 -34.51 3.16
CA SER A 6 -10.53 -33.41 3.72
C SER A 6 -9.01 -33.66 3.63
N GLN A 7 -8.25 -32.58 3.68
CA GLN A 7 -6.78 -32.56 3.59
C GLN A 7 -6.24 -31.52 4.58
N ILE A 8 -5.08 -31.78 5.18
CA ILE A 8 -4.43 -30.83 6.08
C ILE A 8 -3.44 -29.97 5.28
N ALA A 9 -3.70 -28.67 5.21
CA ALA A 9 -2.79 -27.69 4.62
C ALA A 9 -1.97 -26.99 5.71
N GLN A 10 -0.69 -26.71 5.42
CA GLN A 10 0.16 -25.83 6.22
C GLN A 10 0.13 -24.42 5.59
N VAL A 11 -0.35 -23.42 6.33
CA VAL A 11 -0.43 -22.01 5.88
C VAL A 11 0.30 -21.16 6.91
N GLY A 12 1.46 -20.63 6.53
CA GLY A 12 2.40 -20.01 7.46
C GLY A 12 2.72 -20.95 8.63
N LYS A 13 2.46 -20.49 9.86
CA LYS A 13 2.62 -21.26 11.10
C LYS A 13 1.44 -22.19 11.46
N ARG A 14 0.32 -22.16 10.72
CA ARG A 14 -0.91 -22.90 11.07
C ARG A 14 -1.10 -24.16 10.24
N LYS A 15 -1.70 -25.19 10.84
CA LYS A 15 -2.28 -26.35 10.15
C LYS A 15 -3.80 -26.17 10.09
N ILE A 16 -4.40 -26.38 8.92
CA ILE A 16 -5.83 -26.17 8.67
C ILE A 16 -6.39 -27.40 7.97
N GLU A 17 -7.49 -27.99 8.48
CA GLU A 17 -8.27 -28.99 7.74
C GLU A 17 -9.11 -28.28 6.66
N LEU A 18 -8.75 -28.48 5.40
CA LEU A 18 -9.55 -28.05 4.25
C LEU A 18 -10.46 -29.21 3.84
N SER A 19 -11.77 -28.98 3.82
CA SER A 19 -12.79 -30.01 3.50
C SER A 19 -13.52 -29.68 2.21
N ASN A 20 -14.13 -30.67 1.55
CA ASN A 20 -15.05 -30.48 0.42
C ASN A 20 -14.48 -29.55 -0.68
N LEU A 21 -13.20 -29.70 -1.02
CA LEU A 21 -12.44 -28.80 -1.90
C LEU A 21 -13.04 -28.69 -3.31
N THR A 22 -13.61 -29.78 -3.82
CA THR A 22 -14.27 -29.89 -5.13
C THR A 22 -15.71 -29.37 -5.14
N LYS A 23 -16.24 -28.83 -4.02
CA LYS A 23 -17.60 -28.28 -4.00
C LYS A 23 -17.66 -27.02 -4.87
N VAL A 24 -18.49 -27.05 -5.91
CA VAL A 24 -18.79 -25.90 -6.76
C VAL A 24 -19.48 -24.82 -5.91
N LEU A 25 -18.97 -23.59 -5.99
CA LEU A 25 -19.56 -22.41 -5.34
C LEU A 25 -20.18 -21.43 -6.35
N PHE A 26 -19.70 -21.44 -7.59
CA PHE A 26 -20.27 -20.68 -8.70
C PHE A 26 -20.64 -21.66 -9.82
N PRO A 27 -21.91 -22.07 -9.95
CA PRO A 27 -22.32 -23.12 -10.88
C PRO A 27 -21.98 -22.83 -12.34
N ASP A 28 -22.38 -21.66 -12.82
CA ASP A 28 -22.27 -21.25 -14.23
C ASP A 28 -20.80 -21.03 -14.64
N ASP A 29 -19.98 -20.53 -13.71
CA ASP A 29 -18.53 -20.30 -13.88
C ASP A 29 -17.68 -21.56 -13.58
N HIS A 30 -18.31 -22.64 -13.10
CA HIS A 30 -17.69 -23.88 -12.61
C HIS A 30 -16.64 -23.72 -11.49
N ILE A 31 -16.63 -22.60 -10.76
CA ILE A 31 -15.61 -22.30 -9.74
C ILE A 31 -15.88 -23.12 -8.47
N VAL A 32 -14.88 -23.87 -8.02
CA VAL A 32 -14.91 -24.70 -6.80
C VAL A 32 -14.27 -24.02 -5.60
N LYS A 33 -14.62 -24.47 -4.38
CA LYS A 33 -14.11 -23.91 -3.11
C LYS A 33 -12.57 -23.92 -3.04
N ALA A 34 -11.89 -24.89 -3.66
CA ALA A 34 -10.43 -24.90 -3.76
C ALA A 34 -9.88 -23.62 -4.42
N GLN A 35 -10.50 -23.12 -5.50
CA GLN A 35 -10.07 -21.91 -6.21
C GLN A 35 -10.37 -20.65 -5.40
N LEU A 36 -11.46 -20.62 -4.64
CA LEU A 36 -11.74 -19.52 -3.69
C LEU A 36 -10.69 -19.46 -2.56
N ILE A 37 -10.25 -20.62 -2.07
CA ILE A 37 -9.17 -20.72 -1.08
C ILE A 37 -7.83 -20.30 -1.70
N GLU A 38 -7.51 -20.76 -2.92
CA GLU A 38 -6.29 -20.38 -3.64
C GLU A 38 -6.24 -18.87 -3.91
N TYR A 39 -7.37 -18.27 -4.33
CA TYR A 39 -7.52 -16.83 -4.50
C TYR A 39 -7.17 -16.08 -3.22
N TYR A 40 -7.85 -16.39 -2.11
CA TYR A 40 -7.66 -15.68 -0.84
C TYR A 40 -6.25 -15.90 -0.25
N LEU A 41 -5.61 -17.05 -0.52
CA LEU A 41 -4.20 -17.29 -0.19
C LEU A 41 -3.24 -16.45 -1.06
N ARG A 42 -3.45 -16.41 -2.39
CA ARG A 42 -2.59 -15.68 -3.32
C ARG A 42 -2.67 -14.16 -3.15
N ILE A 43 -3.83 -13.63 -2.73
CA ILE A 43 -4.01 -12.19 -2.48
C ILE A 43 -3.73 -11.80 -1.02
N ALA A 44 -3.49 -12.76 -0.11
CA ALA A 44 -3.29 -12.52 1.33
C ALA A 44 -2.30 -11.37 1.65
N PRO A 45 -1.09 -11.29 1.04
CA PRO A 45 -0.12 -10.22 1.36
C PRO A 45 -0.57 -8.79 0.99
N THR A 46 -1.61 -8.68 0.17
CA THR A 46 -2.22 -7.42 -0.27
C THR A 46 -3.53 -7.14 0.47
N ILE A 47 -4.48 -8.08 0.50
CA ILE A 47 -5.76 -7.87 1.19
C ILE A 47 -5.56 -7.63 2.70
N LEU A 48 -4.58 -8.27 3.33
CA LEU A 48 -4.25 -8.02 4.75
C LEU A 48 -3.79 -6.57 4.99
N ALA A 49 -3.20 -5.88 4.00
CA ALA A 49 -2.88 -4.45 4.17
C ALA A 49 -4.16 -3.59 4.36
N HIS A 50 -5.30 -4.06 3.88
CA HIS A 50 -6.60 -3.38 3.99
C HIS A 50 -7.48 -3.90 5.14
N VAL A 51 -7.47 -5.21 5.40
CA VAL A 51 -8.38 -5.85 6.38
C VAL A 51 -7.74 -6.16 7.74
N LYS A 52 -6.40 -6.11 7.89
CA LYS A 52 -5.75 -6.53 9.13
C LYS A 52 -6.16 -5.64 10.31
N GLY A 53 -6.53 -6.29 11.42
CA GLY A 53 -7.01 -5.60 12.62
C GLY A 53 -8.43 -5.06 12.52
N ARG A 54 -9.14 -5.22 11.39
CA ARG A 54 -10.53 -4.76 11.23
C ARG A 54 -11.53 -5.82 11.68
N PRO A 55 -12.61 -5.42 12.37
CA PRO A 55 -13.79 -6.27 12.54
C PRO A 55 -14.39 -6.61 11.18
N LEU A 56 -14.58 -7.90 10.91
CA LEU A 56 -15.19 -8.42 9.68
C LEU A 56 -16.61 -8.96 9.94
N SER A 57 -17.54 -8.53 9.11
CA SER A 57 -18.79 -9.24 8.85
C SER A 57 -18.62 -10.13 7.61
N LEU A 58 -19.22 -11.32 7.62
CA LEU A 58 -18.94 -12.40 6.69
C LEU A 58 -20.21 -12.76 5.91
N VAL A 59 -20.15 -12.82 4.57
CA VAL A 59 -21.27 -13.37 3.77
C VAL A 59 -20.88 -14.76 3.29
N ARG A 60 -21.59 -15.75 3.83
CA ARG A 60 -21.31 -17.17 3.60
C ARG A 60 -22.35 -17.79 2.67
N TYR A 61 -21.87 -18.65 1.79
CA TYR A 61 -22.63 -19.38 0.78
C TYR A 61 -22.30 -20.87 0.89
N PRO A 62 -22.81 -21.59 1.91
CA PRO A 62 -22.41 -22.98 2.18
C PRO A 62 -22.60 -23.90 0.98
N ASP A 63 -23.62 -23.62 0.17
CA ASP A 63 -24.06 -24.38 -1.01
C ASP A 63 -23.85 -23.61 -2.33
N GLY A 64 -22.99 -22.58 -2.32
CA GLY A 64 -22.70 -21.74 -3.48
C GLY A 64 -23.71 -20.62 -3.72
N ILE A 65 -23.49 -19.82 -4.75
CA ILE A 65 -24.26 -18.58 -5.03
C ILE A 65 -25.72 -18.83 -5.46
N GLY A 66 -26.06 -20.06 -5.85
CA GLY A 66 -27.43 -20.48 -6.15
C GLY A 66 -28.20 -21.05 -4.95
N GLY A 67 -27.53 -21.25 -3.81
CA GLY A 67 -28.15 -21.65 -2.54
C GLY A 67 -28.41 -20.45 -1.62
N GLU A 68 -28.83 -20.74 -0.38
CA GLU A 68 -29.00 -19.69 0.63
C GLU A 68 -27.66 -19.04 1.02
N SER A 69 -27.68 -17.73 1.19
CA SER A 69 -26.56 -16.94 1.70
C SER A 69 -26.93 -16.24 2.99
N PHE A 70 -26.06 -16.27 4.00
CA PHE A 70 -26.31 -15.58 5.27
C PHE A 70 -25.20 -14.62 5.68
N PHE A 71 -25.60 -13.54 6.34
CA PHE A 71 -24.73 -12.48 6.82
C PHE A 71 -24.35 -12.75 8.29
N GLN A 72 -23.17 -13.32 8.50
CA GLN A 72 -22.66 -13.72 9.80
C GLN A 72 -21.81 -12.60 10.41
N LYS A 73 -22.28 -12.04 11.54
CA LYS A 73 -21.49 -11.07 12.35
C LYS A 73 -20.68 -11.75 13.46
N ASN A 74 -21.23 -12.76 14.12
CA ASN A 74 -20.59 -13.44 15.25
C ASN A 74 -19.57 -14.49 14.78
N ARG A 75 -18.44 -14.60 15.48
CA ARG A 75 -17.52 -15.74 15.41
C ARG A 75 -18.27 -17.01 15.83
N PRO A 76 -18.09 -18.15 15.14
CA PRO A 76 -18.63 -19.43 15.61
C PRO A 76 -17.85 -19.92 16.84
N ASP A 77 -18.53 -20.52 17.82
CA ASP A 77 -17.92 -20.99 19.07
C ASP A 77 -16.80 -22.03 18.84
N TRP A 78 -16.92 -22.83 17.78
CA TRP A 78 -15.94 -23.84 17.36
C TRP A 78 -14.79 -23.27 16.51
N ALA A 79 -14.73 -21.95 16.28
CA ALA A 79 -13.64 -21.34 15.52
C ALA A 79 -12.32 -21.45 16.30
N PRO A 80 -11.21 -21.90 15.68
CA PRO A 80 -9.94 -22.13 16.38
C PRO A 80 -9.49 -20.93 17.22
N ASP A 81 -8.83 -21.18 18.35
CA ASP A 81 -8.41 -20.15 19.33
C ASP A 81 -7.51 -19.07 18.75
N TRP A 82 -6.84 -19.37 17.63
CA TRP A 82 -5.99 -18.45 16.90
C TRP A 82 -6.72 -17.54 15.89
N ILE A 83 -8.03 -17.72 15.72
CA ILE A 83 -8.88 -16.76 15.00
C ILE A 83 -9.21 -15.63 15.98
N GLU A 84 -8.48 -14.53 15.83
CA GLU A 84 -8.71 -13.30 16.59
C GLU A 84 -10.12 -12.73 16.35
N HIS A 85 -10.65 -12.04 17.36
CA HIS A 85 -11.98 -11.45 17.34
C HIS A 85 -12.08 -10.27 18.30
N VAL A 86 -13.15 -9.50 18.19
CA VAL A 86 -13.49 -8.43 19.14
C VAL A 86 -15.00 -8.34 19.34
N THR A 87 -15.42 -8.29 20.61
CA THR A 87 -16.82 -8.09 21.00
C THR A 87 -17.21 -6.61 20.84
N LEU A 88 -18.13 -6.29 19.94
CA LEU A 88 -18.55 -4.89 19.65
C LEU A 88 -20.06 -4.72 19.55
N GLY A 89 -20.51 -3.49 19.83
CA GLY A 89 -21.91 -3.07 19.76
C GLY A 89 -22.73 -3.44 21.00
N GLU A 90 -23.93 -2.87 21.10
CA GLU A 90 -24.86 -3.09 22.24
C GLU A 90 -25.25 -4.56 22.39
N GLU A 91 -25.46 -5.26 21.27
CA GLU A 91 -25.73 -6.70 21.21
C GLU A 91 -24.50 -7.59 21.46
N LYS A 92 -23.32 -7.00 21.78
CA LYS A 92 -22.06 -7.69 22.10
C LYS A 92 -21.70 -8.81 21.12
N LYS A 93 -21.55 -8.47 19.84
CA LYS A 93 -21.24 -9.44 18.77
C LYS A 93 -19.73 -9.59 18.60
N ASP A 94 -19.25 -10.82 18.55
CA ASP A 94 -17.83 -11.16 18.37
C ASP A 94 -17.45 -11.15 16.90
N TYR A 95 -16.98 -10.01 16.39
CA TYR A 95 -16.55 -9.90 15.00
C TYR A 95 -15.17 -10.55 14.81
N VAL A 96 -15.03 -11.39 13.79
CA VAL A 96 -13.73 -12.00 13.42
C VAL A 96 -12.77 -10.92 12.93
N ILE A 97 -11.50 -11.02 13.33
CA ILE A 97 -10.39 -10.22 12.81
C ILE A 97 -9.44 -11.16 12.03
N ALA A 98 -9.15 -10.82 10.78
CA ALA A 98 -8.08 -11.48 10.03
C ALA A 98 -6.73 -10.83 10.35
N THR A 99 -5.72 -11.62 10.73
CA THR A 99 -4.39 -11.10 11.09
C THR A 99 -3.23 -11.77 10.36
N GLU A 100 -3.45 -12.94 9.76
CA GLU A 100 -2.48 -13.72 8.98
C GLU A 100 -3.17 -14.48 7.84
N ASP A 101 -2.40 -14.93 6.85
CA ASP A 101 -2.87 -15.64 5.65
C ASP A 101 -3.78 -16.85 5.98
N ALA A 102 -3.47 -17.53 7.08
CA ALA A 102 -4.24 -18.64 7.62
C ALA A 102 -5.67 -18.25 8.02
N SER A 103 -5.89 -17.02 8.50
CA SER A 103 -7.24 -16.51 8.82
C SER A 103 -8.11 -16.44 7.56
N LEU A 104 -7.54 -15.97 6.45
CA LEU A 104 -8.24 -15.83 5.17
C LEU A 104 -8.53 -17.20 4.52
N VAL A 105 -7.57 -18.12 4.55
CA VAL A 105 -7.78 -19.51 4.10
C VAL A 105 -8.86 -20.20 4.92
N TRP A 106 -8.88 -20.00 6.25
CA TRP A 106 -9.93 -20.53 7.11
C TRP A 106 -11.31 -19.95 6.75
N LEU A 107 -11.44 -18.64 6.58
CA LEU A 107 -12.68 -17.98 6.16
C LEU A 107 -13.18 -18.50 4.80
N ALA A 108 -12.31 -18.61 3.80
CA ALA A 108 -12.63 -19.17 2.48
C ALA A 108 -13.08 -20.64 2.57
N ASN A 109 -12.44 -21.45 3.42
CA ASN A 109 -12.82 -22.84 3.69
C ASN A 109 -14.21 -22.96 4.34
N LEU A 110 -14.68 -21.94 5.06
CA LEU A 110 -16.06 -21.85 5.56
C LEU A 110 -17.10 -21.45 4.50
N ALA A 111 -16.69 -21.36 3.23
CA ALA A 111 -17.45 -20.80 2.12
C ALA A 111 -17.89 -19.33 2.35
N CYS A 112 -17.06 -18.56 3.05
CA CYS A 112 -17.19 -17.10 3.06
C CYS A 112 -16.71 -16.55 1.72
N ILE A 113 -17.61 -15.98 0.93
CA ILE A 113 -17.28 -15.37 -0.37
C ILE A 113 -16.98 -13.89 -0.17
N GLU A 114 -17.90 -13.15 0.47
CA GLU A 114 -17.74 -11.71 0.69
C GLU A 114 -17.26 -11.39 2.12
N LEU A 115 -16.19 -10.62 2.23
CA LEU A 115 -15.65 -10.03 3.46
C LEU A 115 -16.07 -8.56 3.52
N HIS A 116 -16.75 -8.16 4.59
CA HIS A 116 -17.22 -6.78 4.79
C HIS A 116 -16.56 -6.19 6.03
N GLN A 117 -15.69 -5.20 5.81
CA GLN A 117 -14.87 -4.57 6.85
C GLN A 117 -15.58 -3.35 7.48
N MET A 118 -15.37 -3.13 8.78
CA MET A 118 -15.65 -1.84 9.42
C MET A 118 -14.63 -0.76 9.02
N HIS A 119 -14.93 0.51 9.31
CA HIS A 119 -14.07 1.64 8.96
C HIS A 119 -12.99 1.97 10.01
N SER A 120 -13.01 1.30 11.15
CA SER A 120 -12.01 1.35 12.22
C SER A 120 -11.12 0.09 12.20
N ARG A 121 -10.05 0.07 13.01
CA ARG A 121 -9.19 -1.10 13.22
C ARG A 121 -8.61 -1.11 14.64
N ALA A 122 -8.10 -2.26 15.08
CA ALA A 122 -7.41 -2.40 16.36
C ALA A 122 -6.24 -1.41 16.50
N PRO A 123 -6.02 -0.78 17.68
CA PRO A 123 -6.79 -0.95 18.92
C PRO A 123 -8.06 -0.09 19.03
N HIS A 124 -8.24 0.95 18.20
CA HIS A 124 -9.32 1.93 18.31
C HIS A 124 -10.53 1.58 17.42
N PHE A 125 -11.35 0.63 17.87
CA PHE A 125 -12.53 0.17 17.12
C PHE A 125 -13.67 1.20 17.00
N ASP A 126 -13.60 2.29 17.75
CA ASP A 126 -14.49 3.46 17.80
C ASP A 126 -14.11 4.59 16.83
N LYS A 127 -12.87 4.60 16.33
CA LYS A 127 -12.31 5.68 15.51
C LYS A 127 -12.01 5.20 14.09
N PRO A 128 -12.77 5.63 13.07
CA PRO A 128 -12.46 5.27 11.69
C PRO A 128 -11.17 5.91 11.18
N ASP A 129 -10.41 5.17 10.36
CA ASP A 129 -9.20 5.65 9.67
C ASP A 129 -9.44 6.05 8.21
N TYR A 130 -10.70 6.01 7.78
CA TYR A 130 -11.18 6.61 6.53
C TYR A 130 -12.68 6.92 6.60
N VAL A 131 -13.12 7.87 5.78
CA VAL A 131 -14.54 8.04 5.41
C VAL A 131 -14.78 7.48 4.01
N VAL A 132 -15.96 6.92 3.78
CA VAL A 132 -16.38 6.31 2.51
C VAL A 132 -17.63 6.99 1.96
N PHE A 133 -17.68 7.10 0.64
CA PHE A 133 -18.81 7.59 -0.14
C PHE A 133 -19.17 6.48 -1.15
N ASP A 134 -20.24 5.74 -0.87
CA ASP A 134 -20.71 4.61 -1.68
C ASP A 134 -21.66 5.12 -2.78
N LEU A 135 -21.13 5.29 -4.00
CA LEU A 135 -21.84 5.72 -5.20
C LEU A 135 -22.72 4.58 -5.70
N HIS A 136 -23.98 4.56 -5.25
CA HIS A 136 -24.96 3.53 -5.56
C HIS A 136 -25.96 4.00 -6.63
N PRO A 137 -25.76 3.65 -7.92
CA PRO A 137 -26.69 3.99 -9.00
C PRO A 137 -28.06 3.30 -8.88
N PRO A 138 -29.09 3.77 -9.62
CA PRO A 138 -30.28 2.99 -9.94
C PRO A 138 -29.93 1.86 -10.93
N GLU A 139 -30.91 1.05 -11.32
CA GLU A 139 -30.62 -0.26 -11.93
C GLU A 139 -30.14 -0.19 -13.39
N ASP A 140 -30.59 0.80 -14.16
CA ASP A 140 -30.30 0.98 -15.60
C ASP A 140 -29.23 2.07 -15.90
N PHE A 141 -28.56 2.58 -14.85
CA PHE A 141 -27.55 3.63 -15.00
C PHE A 141 -26.26 3.07 -15.64
N LYS A 142 -25.67 3.79 -16.59
CA LYS A 142 -24.42 3.36 -17.23
C LYS A 142 -23.24 3.55 -16.28
N PHE A 143 -22.35 2.56 -16.20
CA PHE A 143 -21.20 2.62 -15.30
C PHE A 143 -20.24 3.79 -15.62
N ALA A 144 -20.04 4.11 -16.91
CA ALA A 144 -19.28 5.29 -17.33
C ALA A 144 -19.77 6.58 -16.64
N GLN A 145 -21.10 6.79 -16.55
CA GLN A 145 -21.66 7.94 -15.85
C GLN A 145 -21.36 7.90 -14.34
N VAL A 146 -21.19 6.73 -13.72
CA VAL A 146 -20.76 6.61 -12.31
C VAL A 146 -19.27 6.94 -12.16
N ALA A 147 -18.45 6.62 -13.17
CA ALA A 147 -17.04 6.99 -13.24
C ALA A 147 -16.84 8.50 -13.41
N ASP A 148 -17.57 9.14 -14.32
CA ASP A 148 -17.59 10.60 -14.52
C ASP A 148 -17.90 11.32 -13.19
N ILE A 149 -18.97 10.90 -12.52
CA ILE A 149 -19.39 11.41 -11.21
C ILE A 149 -18.32 11.23 -10.13
N ALA A 150 -17.60 10.10 -10.14
CA ALA A 150 -16.52 9.85 -9.19
C ALA A 150 -15.29 10.72 -9.46
N LEU A 151 -15.01 11.06 -10.73
CA LEU A 151 -13.92 11.96 -11.13
C LEU A 151 -14.24 13.43 -10.77
N GLU A 152 -15.47 13.89 -10.99
CA GLU A 152 -15.91 15.21 -10.52
C GLU A 152 -15.89 15.28 -8.97
N PHE A 153 -16.33 14.21 -8.29
CA PHE A 153 -16.31 14.16 -6.83
C PHE A 153 -14.90 14.06 -6.25
N LYS A 154 -13.96 13.44 -6.97
CA LYS A 154 -12.52 13.44 -6.65
C LYS A 154 -11.98 14.88 -6.60
N GLU A 155 -12.19 15.66 -7.66
CA GLU A 155 -11.74 17.06 -7.70
C GLU A 155 -12.41 17.92 -6.62
N HIS A 156 -13.69 17.65 -6.33
CA HIS A 156 -14.40 18.27 -5.21
C HIS A 156 -13.72 17.99 -3.86
N LEU A 157 -13.42 16.72 -3.53
CA LEU A 157 -12.73 16.31 -2.30
C LEU A 157 -11.29 16.86 -2.21
N GLU A 158 -10.54 16.84 -3.31
CA GLU A 158 -9.20 17.44 -3.39
C GLU A 158 -9.24 18.96 -3.17
N GLY A 159 -10.35 19.63 -3.52
CA GLY A 159 -10.60 21.04 -3.21
C GLY A 159 -10.69 21.36 -1.71
N PHE A 160 -11.05 20.39 -0.85
CA PHE A 160 -10.94 20.53 0.61
C PHE A 160 -9.54 20.14 1.12
N GLY A 161 -8.74 19.43 0.31
CA GLY A 161 -7.41 18.97 0.66
C GLY A 161 -7.31 17.51 1.09
N TYR A 162 -8.42 16.76 1.04
CA TYR A 162 -8.39 15.29 1.16
C TYR A 162 -7.71 14.67 -0.08
N HIS A 163 -7.12 13.49 0.08
CA HIS A 163 -6.64 12.69 -1.06
C HIS A 163 -7.52 11.44 -1.21
N PRO A 164 -8.55 11.49 -2.08
CA PRO A 164 -9.47 10.38 -2.23
C PRO A 164 -8.88 9.24 -3.07
N PHE A 165 -9.31 8.02 -2.77
CA PHE A 165 -9.03 6.77 -3.47
C PHE A 165 -10.33 6.15 -3.99
N VAL A 166 -10.26 5.31 -5.03
CA VAL A 166 -11.45 4.69 -5.64
C VAL A 166 -11.29 3.18 -5.81
N LYS A 167 -12.40 2.44 -5.63
CA LYS A 167 -12.48 1.01 -5.96
C LYS A 167 -13.84 0.62 -6.53
N THR A 168 -13.85 -0.42 -7.38
CA THR A 168 -15.10 -1.04 -7.80
C THR A 168 -15.78 -1.73 -6.61
N THR A 169 -17.10 -1.88 -6.69
CA THR A 169 -17.86 -2.70 -5.73
C THR A 169 -17.95 -4.17 -6.12
N GLY A 170 -17.57 -4.54 -7.35
CA GLY A 170 -17.93 -5.82 -7.96
C GLY A 170 -19.44 -6.00 -8.21
N ARG A 171 -20.27 -4.93 -8.13
CA ARG A 171 -21.72 -4.99 -8.36
C ARG A 171 -22.22 -4.03 -9.44
N LYS A 172 -22.50 -2.78 -9.08
CA LYS A 172 -22.97 -1.69 -9.98
C LYS A 172 -22.31 -0.33 -9.66
N GLY A 173 -21.98 -0.09 -8.40
CA GLY A 173 -21.43 1.19 -7.91
C GLY A 173 -19.91 1.23 -7.71
N LEU A 174 -19.45 2.37 -7.20
CA LEU A 174 -18.07 2.64 -6.78
C LEU A 174 -18.02 3.00 -5.30
N HIS A 175 -16.94 2.68 -4.60
CA HIS A 175 -16.62 3.34 -3.33
C HIS A 175 -15.50 4.35 -3.56
N VAL A 176 -15.76 5.62 -3.27
CA VAL A 176 -14.72 6.64 -3.09
C VAL A 176 -14.40 6.69 -1.60
N VAL A 177 -13.12 6.71 -1.24
CA VAL A 177 -12.64 6.65 0.15
C VAL A 177 -11.63 7.75 0.38
N ALA A 178 -11.83 8.58 1.40
CA ALA A 178 -10.83 9.55 1.86
C ALA A 178 -10.25 9.05 3.20
N PRO A 179 -8.95 8.74 3.28
CA PRO A 179 -8.30 8.38 4.54
C PRO A 179 -8.33 9.57 5.51
N ILE A 180 -8.51 9.31 6.80
CA ILE A 180 -8.54 10.33 7.85
C ILE A 180 -7.74 9.87 9.08
N GLU A 181 -7.26 10.81 9.88
CA GLU A 181 -6.66 10.47 11.16
C GLU A 181 -7.69 9.82 12.09
N ALA A 182 -7.43 8.59 12.56
CA ALA A 182 -8.29 7.86 13.50
C ALA A 182 -8.20 8.39 14.95
N LYS A 183 -8.29 9.72 15.10
CA LYS A 183 -8.45 10.45 16.36
C LYS A 183 -9.93 10.65 16.73
N TRP A 184 -10.80 10.68 15.72
CA TRP A 184 -12.20 11.09 15.82
C TRP A 184 -13.16 9.91 15.86
N GLU A 185 -14.24 10.00 16.62
CA GLU A 185 -15.33 9.01 16.60
C GLU A 185 -16.10 9.02 15.27
N PHE A 186 -16.72 7.87 14.93
CA PHE A 186 -17.61 7.72 13.77
C PHE A 186 -18.61 8.87 13.56
N HIS A 187 -19.21 9.41 14.64
CA HIS A 187 -20.18 10.50 14.51
C HIS A 187 -19.55 11.76 13.87
N LYS A 188 -18.34 12.13 14.29
CA LYS A 188 -17.61 13.30 13.74
C LYS A 188 -17.13 13.04 12.32
N GLY A 189 -16.68 11.81 12.02
CA GLY A 189 -16.40 11.38 10.65
C GLY A 189 -17.62 11.48 9.72
N PHE A 190 -18.80 11.04 10.19
CA PHE A 190 -20.06 11.16 9.45
C PHE A 190 -20.50 12.62 9.25
N GLU A 191 -20.34 13.49 10.26
CA GLU A 191 -20.65 14.93 10.14
C GLU A 191 -19.74 15.62 9.11
N ALA A 192 -18.43 15.39 9.18
CA ALA A 192 -17.48 15.95 8.21
C ALA A 192 -17.75 15.41 6.79
N ALA A 193 -17.96 14.11 6.63
CA ALA A 193 -18.32 13.50 5.35
C ALA A 193 -19.62 14.09 4.79
N LYS A 194 -20.64 14.32 5.63
CA LYS A 194 -21.89 14.99 5.20
C LYS A 194 -21.63 16.43 4.76
N ALA A 195 -20.92 17.22 5.57
CA ALA A 195 -20.69 18.64 5.29
C ALA A 195 -19.86 18.85 4.00
N VAL A 196 -18.93 17.94 3.71
CA VAL A 196 -18.15 17.95 2.46
C VAL A 196 -18.96 17.45 1.27
N ALA A 197 -19.79 16.40 1.43
CA ALA A 197 -20.59 15.83 0.34
C ALA A 197 -21.82 16.68 -0.05
N GLN A 198 -22.47 17.33 0.92
CA GLN A 198 -23.74 18.03 0.71
C GLN A 198 -23.65 19.11 -0.39
N PRO A 199 -22.65 20.01 -0.45
CA PRO A 199 -22.55 21.01 -1.52
C PRO A 199 -22.43 20.41 -2.93
N PHE A 200 -21.79 19.25 -3.07
CA PHE A 200 -21.66 18.54 -4.35
C PHE A 200 -22.96 17.84 -4.77
N VAL A 201 -23.72 17.34 -3.80
CA VAL A 201 -25.07 16.79 -4.06
C VAL A 201 -26.05 17.91 -4.40
N ASP A 202 -25.89 19.09 -3.80
CA ASP A 202 -26.76 20.25 -4.05
C ASP A 202 -26.48 20.88 -5.43
N SER A 203 -25.20 21.01 -5.84
CA SER A 203 -24.85 21.46 -7.20
C SER A 203 -25.29 20.47 -8.28
N HIS A 204 -25.37 19.19 -7.95
CA HIS A 204 -25.74 18.10 -8.86
C HIS A 204 -27.11 17.48 -8.52
N ALA A 205 -27.99 18.27 -7.89
CA ALA A 205 -29.27 17.80 -7.36
C ALA A 205 -30.26 17.28 -8.43
N SER A 206 -29.97 17.44 -9.72
CA SER A 206 -30.71 16.79 -10.81
C SER A 206 -30.46 15.27 -10.87
N TRP A 207 -29.24 14.80 -10.60
CA TRP A 207 -28.84 13.39 -10.74
C TRP A 207 -28.19 12.74 -9.48
N LEU A 208 -27.86 13.52 -8.44
CA LEU A 208 -27.47 12.99 -7.11
C LEU A 208 -28.58 13.09 -6.06
N THR A 209 -28.42 12.28 -5.00
CA THR A 209 -29.14 12.42 -3.74
C THR A 209 -28.36 11.82 -2.56
N LEU A 210 -28.67 12.26 -1.34
CA LEU A 210 -28.30 11.58 -0.08
C LEU A 210 -29.45 10.71 0.49
N GLN A 211 -30.59 10.60 -0.20
CA GLN A 211 -31.78 9.91 0.30
C GLN A 211 -31.62 8.37 0.26
N ILE A 212 -31.49 7.75 1.44
CA ILE A 212 -31.34 6.28 1.56
C ILE A 212 -32.54 5.53 0.96
N LYS A 213 -33.77 5.99 1.25
CA LYS A 213 -35.04 5.39 0.79
C LYS A 213 -35.11 5.38 -0.74
N LYS A 214 -35.10 4.19 -1.39
CA LYS A 214 -35.14 4.03 -2.87
C LYS A 214 -36.26 4.87 -3.52
N GLU A 215 -37.46 4.81 -2.96
CA GLU A 215 -38.65 5.60 -3.30
C GLU A 215 -38.40 7.12 -3.42
N HIS A 216 -37.56 7.69 -2.55
CA HIS A 216 -37.25 9.12 -2.55
C HIS A 216 -36.13 9.50 -3.54
N ARG A 217 -35.39 8.52 -4.10
CA ARG A 217 -34.28 8.79 -5.03
C ARG A 217 -34.75 9.23 -6.41
N LYS A 218 -35.96 8.84 -6.85
CA LYS A 218 -36.55 9.21 -8.15
C LYS A 218 -35.59 9.05 -9.35
N GLY A 219 -34.90 7.91 -9.43
CA GLY A 219 -33.95 7.61 -10.51
C GLY A 219 -32.56 8.25 -10.39
N LYS A 220 -32.24 8.91 -9.27
CA LYS A 220 -30.92 9.51 -9.01
C LYS A 220 -29.93 8.52 -8.42
N VAL A 221 -28.64 8.76 -8.62
CA VAL A 221 -27.55 8.05 -7.96
C VAL A 221 -27.52 8.47 -6.48
N LEU A 222 -27.47 7.50 -5.56
CA LEU A 222 -27.24 7.79 -4.14
C LEU A 222 -25.73 7.92 -3.90
N LEU A 223 -25.32 9.00 -3.27
CA LEU A 223 -24.00 9.14 -2.64
C LEU A 223 -24.13 8.72 -1.17
N ASP A 224 -23.96 7.43 -0.87
CA ASP A 224 -24.25 6.89 0.47
C ASP A 224 -23.11 7.18 1.45
N ILE A 225 -23.33 8.21 2.28
CA ILE A 225 -22.49 8.57 3.42
C ILE A 225 -22.87 7.85 4.73
N TYR A 226 -24.00 7.13 4.78
CA TYR A 226 -24.48 6.49 6.01
C TYR A 226 -23.69 5.25 6.40
N ARG A 227 -22.85 4.74 5.48
CA ARG A 227 -21.75 3.82 5.76
C ARG A 227 -20.85 4.32 6.90
N ASN A 228 -20.59 5.62 7.02
CA ASN A 228 -19.72 6.20 8.05
C ASN A 228 -20.28 6.17 9.49
N ARG A 229 -21.30 5.36 9.77
CA ARG A 229 -21.91 5.19 11.10
C ARG A 229 -21.33 3.96 11.83
N PRO A 230 -21.40 3.90 13.18
CA PRO A 230 -20.98 2.73 13.93
C PRO A 230 -21.64 1.43 13.46
N SER A 231 -20.91 0.31 13.57
CA SER A 231 -21.36 -1.06 13.21
C SER A 231 -21.77 -1.29 11.74
N GLN A 232 -21.59 -0.29 10.87
CA GLN A 232 -21.68 -0.43 9.42
C GLN A 232 -20.40 -1.02 8.84
N THR A 233 -20.53 -1.64 7.66
CA THR A 233 -19.43 -2.27 6.94
C THR A 233 -19.53 -2.03 5.45
N ILE A 234 -18.39 -2.05 4.77
CA ILE A 234 -18.30 -2.10 3.30
C ILE A 234 -17.61 -3.37 2.85
N VAL A 235 -17.94 -3.87 1.66
CA VAL A 235 -17.13 -4.94 1.03
C VAL A 235 -15.67 -4.49 0.93
N ALA A 236 -14.76 -5.33 1.43
CA ALA A 236 -13.35 -5.03 1.54
C ALA A 236 -12.69 -4.83 0.17
N ALA A 237 -11.54 -4.16 0.14
CA ALA A 237 -10.64 -4.26 -1.00
C ALA A 237 -10.27 -5.74 -1.24
N TYR A 238 -10.21 -6.18 -2.49
CA TYR A 238 -9.87 -7.55 -2.89
C TYR A 238 -10.82 -8.66 -2.36
N SER A 239 -12.04 -8.31 -1.95
CA SER A 239 -13.05 -9.33 -1.62
C SER A 239 -13.91 -9.70 -2.83
N VAL A 240 -14.05 -11.02 -3.04
CA VAL A 240 -14.94 -11.62 -4.03
C VAL A 240 -16.41 -11.29 -3.69
N ARG A 241 -17.27 -11.20 -4.71
CA ARG A 241 -18.72 -11.06 -4.58
C ARG A 241 -19.43 -12.39 -4.85
N GLY A 242 -20.52 -12.64 -4.13
CA GLY A 242 -21.40 -13.78 -4.42
C GLY A 242 -22.32 -13.48 -5.59
N LEU A 243 -21.77 -13.51 -6.81
CA LEU A 243 -22.44 -13.26 -8.09
C LEU A 243 -21.75 -14.07 -9.21
N PRO A 244 -22.46 -14.37 -10.32
CA PRO A 244 -21.84 -14.97 -11.51
C PRO A 244 -20.67 -14.13 -12.04
N GLY A 245 -19.64 -14.80 -12.55
CA GLY A 245 -18.33 -14.25 -12.90
C GLY A 245 -17.37 -14.08 -11.72
N ALA A 246 -17.78 -14.46 -10.50
CA ALA A 246 -17.04 -14.22 -9.24
C ALA A 246 -16.32 -12.85 -9.15
N PRO A 247 -17.01 -11.72 -9.44
CA PRO A 247 -16.36 -10.43 -9.57
C PRO A 247 -15.83 -9.93 -8.21
N VAL A 248 -14.82 -9.06 -8.23
CA VAL A 248 -14.08 -8.61 -7.05
C VAL A 248 -14.21 -7.10 -6.84
N SER A 249 -14.40 -6.71 -5.58
CA SER A 249 -14.32 -5.33 -5.09
C SER A 249 -12.87 -4.82 -5.18
N THR A 250 -12.53 -4.14 -6.28
CA THR A 250 -11.14 -3.98 -6.74
C THR A 250 -10.64 -2.54 -6.66
N PRO A 251 -9.58 -2.25 -5.88
CA PRO A 251 -8.83 -0.99 -5.93
C PRO A 251 -8.35 -0.61 -7.33
N LEU A 252 -8.49 0.68 -7.64
CA LEU A 252 -8.14 1.30 -8.91
C LEU A 252 -7.32 2.57 -8.69
N GLN A 253 -6.50 2.89 -9.69
CA GLN A 253 -5.99 4.24 -9.90
C GLN A 253 -7.10 5.11 -10.54
N TRP A 254 -6.97 6.43 -10.47
CA TRP A 254 -7.99 7.36 -11.00
C TRP A 254 -7.99 7.47 -12.54
N ASP A 255 -6.86 7.23 -13.18
CA ASP A 255 -6.73 7.14 -14.65
C ASP A 255 -7.36 5.85 -15.20
N GLU A 256 -7.09 4.70 -14.57
CA GLU A 256 -7.74 3.41 -14.87
C GLU A 256 -9.27 3.49 -14.87
N LEU A 257 -9.88 4.33 -14.02
CA LEU A 257 -11.33 4.42 -13.89
C LEU A 257 -12.02 4.83 -15.20
N SER A 258 -11.35 5.63 -16.04
CA SER A 258 -11.89 6.12 -17.32
C SER A 258 -11.96 5.06 -18.43
N SER A 259 -11.21 3.95 -18.31
CA SER A 259 -11.13 2.90 -19.33
C SER A 259 -11.91 1.63 -18.99
N ILE A 260 -12.65 1.61 -17.87
CA ILE A 260 -13.37 0.44 -17.38
C ILE A 260 -14.86 0.54 -17.75
N GLU A 261 -15.34 -0.34 -18.61
CA GLU A 261 -16.75 -0.35 -19.04
C GLU A 261 -17.72 -0.88 -17.97
N SER A 262 -17.23 -1.69 -17.03
CA SER A 262 -18.07 -2.39 -16.03
C SER A 262 -17.34 -2.65 -14.71
N PRO A 263 -18.00 -2.50 -13.55
CA PRO A 263 -17.39 -2.74 -12.24
C PRO A 263 -17.13 -4.24 -11.95
N LYS A 264 -17.50 -5.12 -12.88
CA LYS A 264 -17.32 -6.59 -12.83
C LYS A 264 -16.15 -7.10 -13.66
N VAL A 265 -15.38 -6.23 -14.34
CA VAL A 265 -14.23 -6.61 -15.19
C VAL A 265 -13.12 -7.36 -14.43
N PHE A 266 -13.09 -7.29 -13.10
CA PHE A 266 -12.13 -7.99 -12.27
C PHE A 266 -12.78 -9.18 -11.58
N ASP A 267 -12.33 -10.39 -11.89
CA ASP A 267 -12.73 -11.67 -11.29
C ASP A 267 -11.62 -12.28 -10.40
N LEU A 268 -11.90 -13.42 -9.77
CA LEU A 268 -10.94 -14.10 -8.88
C LEU A 268 -9.80 -14.84 -9.62
N HIS A 269 -9.90 -15.11 -10.91
CA HIS A 269 -8.86 -15.79 -11.68
C HIS A 269 -7.77 -14.80 -12.13
N HIS A 270 -8.17 -13.67 -12.70
CA HIS A 270 -7.26 -12.71 -13.31
C HIS A 270 -6.69 -11.68 -12.32
N LEU A 271 -7.46 -11.26 -11.31
CA LEU A 271 -7.03 -10.18 -10.41
C LEU A 271 -5.73 -10.45 -9.64
N PRO A 272 -5.43 -11.67 -9.13
CA PRO A 272 -4.15 -11.95 -8.48
C PRO A 272 -2.95 -11.74 -9.43
N GLN A 273 -3.13 -11.92 -10.74
CA GLN A 273 -2.09 -11.60 -11.72
C GLN A 273 -1.92 -10.09 -11.90
N ARG A 274 -3.03 -9.33 -12.10
CA ARG A 274 -2.99 -7.85 -12.16
C ARG A 274 -2.28 -7.25 -10.94
N VAL A 275 -2.61 -7.69 -9.72
CA VAL A 275 -1.99 -7.17 -8.49
C VAL A 275 -0.49 -7.52 -8.40
N THR A 276 -0.08 -8.66 -8.96
CA THR A 276 1.36 -9.02 -9.01
C THR A 276 2.13 -8.20 -10.08
N GLN A 277 1.46 -7.78 -11.14
CA GLN A 277 2.06 -7.00 -12.24
C GLN A 277 2.08 -5.49 -11.97
N ASN A 278 0.97 -4.94 -11.47
CA ASN A 278 0.73 -3.50 -11.34
C ASN A 278 0.86 -2.99 -9.89
N GLY A 279 1.04 -3.89 -8.92
CA GLY A 279 0.96 -3.59 -7.49
C GLY A 279 -0.47 -3.36 -7.00
N ASP A 280 -0.59 -2.73 -5.83
CA ASP A 280 -1.86 -2.39 -5.19
C ASP A 280 -2.15 -0.89 -5.34
N PRO A 281 -3.21 -0.48 -6.07
CA PRO A 281 -3.59 0.92 -6.19
C PRO A 281 -3.80 1.66 -4.87
N TRP A 282 -4.12 0.96 -3.78
CA TRP A 282 -4.30 1.54 -2.44
C TRP A 282 -3.10 1.29 -1.50
N GLU A 283 -1.93 0.87 -2.01
CA GLU A 283 -0.72 0.73 -1.19
C GLU A 283 -0.40 2.05 -0.47
N ALA A 284 -0.16 1.98 0.84
CA ALA A 284 0.04 3.12 1.75
C ALA A 284 -1.11 4.17 1.76
N ILE A 285 -2.35 3.77 1.46
CA ILE A 285 -3.56 4.64 1.49
C ILE A 285 -3.62 5.59 2.70
N ALA A 286 -3.39 5.09 3.92
CA ALA A 286 -3.50 5.91 5.12
C ALA A 286 -2.33 6.89 5.31
N ALA A 287 -1.22 6.81 4.55
CA ALA A 287 -0.16 7.84 4.50
C ALA A 287 -0.60 9.15 3.81
N TYR A 288 -1.84 9.19 3.34
CA TYR A 288 -2.51 10.37 2.82
C TYR A 288 -3.66 10.84 3.73
N ALA A 289 -3.80 10.26 4.93
CA ALA A 289 -4.81 10.64 5.89
C ALA A 289 -4.64 12.09 6.36
N THR A 290 -5.73 12.84 6.40
CA THR A 290 -5.77 14.21 6.94
C THR A 290 -6.61 14.26 8.22
N PRO A 291 -6.46 15.30 9.05
CA PRO A 291 -7.50 15.68 10.00
C PRO A 291 -8.85 15.86 9.28
N ILE A 292 -9.96 15.66 9.99
CA ILE A 292 -11.28 16.00 9.44
C ILE A 292 -11.45 17.52 9.40
N HIS A 293 -11.85 18.05 8.24
CA HIS A 293 -12.11 19.47 8.04
C HIS A 293 -13.20 19.70 6.98
N THR A 294 -13.94 20.81 7.12
CA THR A 294 -15.04 21.21 6.23
C THR A 294 -14.75 22.51 5.49
N GLU A 295 -13.53 23.02 5.56
CA GLU A 295 -13.09 24.24 4.89
C GLU A 295 -12.47 23.90 3.52
N ARG A 296 -12.82 24.68 2.49
CA ARG A 296 -12.29 24.49 1.14
C ARG A 296 -11.02 25.32 0.98
N ARG A 297 -9.95 24.73 0.43
CA ARG A 297 -8.69 25.46 0.20
C ARG A 297 -8.88 26.51 -0.89
N GLU A 298 -8.35 27.72 -0.68
CA GLU A 298 -8.29 28.76 -1.72
C GLU A 298 -7.29 28.37 -2.83
N THR A 299 -7.76 27.60 -3.80
CA THR A 299 -6.94 27.20 -4.95
C THR A 299 -6.89 28.32 -6.00
N LYS A 300 -5.75 29.01 -6.11
CA LYS A 300 -5.43 29.98 -7.19
C LYS A 300 -5.22 29.28 -8.55
N SER A 301 -6.20 28.49 -8.98
CA SER A 301 -6.04 27.41 -9.99
C SER A 301 -6.88 27.58 -11.26
N SER A 302 -7.48 28.75 -11.50
CA SER A 302 -8.23 29.06 -12.73
C SER A 302 -7.36 29.49 -13.92
N ALA A 303 -6.07 29.77 -13.70
CA ALA A 303 -5.19 30.49 -14.65
C ALA A 303 -4.16 29.62 -15.38
N ARG A 304 -4.42 28.31 -15.60
CA ARG A 304 -3.50 27.40 -16.33
C ARG A 304 -4.19 26.55 -17.41
N ARG A 305 -4.94 27.21 -18.29
CA ARG A 305 -5.18 26.75 -19.67
C ARG A 305 -4.52 27.76 -20.62
N SER A 306 -3.95 27.27 -21.73
CA SER A 306 -3.07 27.99 -22.67
C SER A 306 -1.63 28.24 -22.20
N LEU A 307 -0.72 27.33 -22.58
CA LEU A 307 0.73 27.59 -22.82
C LEU A 307 1.43 26.35 -23.44
N TYR A 308 0.91 25.85 -24.56
CA TYR A 308 1.53 24.77 -25.35
C TYR A 308 1.33 24.98 -26.86
N LEU A 309 2.21 25.76 -27.48
CA LEU A 309 2.37 25.89 -28.94
C LEU A 309 3.65 26.71 -29.23
N GLY A 310 4.75 26.07 -29.66
CA GLY A 310 6.01 26.76 -29.95
C GLY A 310 7.20 25.85 -30.33
N ARG A 311 7.79 26.10 -31.50
CA ARG A 311 9.02 25.50 -32.09
C ARG A 311 10.31 26.15 -31.53
N ALA A 312 11.56 25.71 -31.76
CA ALA A 312 12.22 24.41 -32.05
C ALA A 312 13.77 24.63 -32.23
N ALA A 313 14.56 23.54 -32.35
CA ALA A 313 15.92 23.43 -32.93
C ALA A 313 17.20 23.62 -32.05
N LEU A 314 18.32 23.09 -32.59
CA LEU A 314 19.69 22.82 -32.08
C LEU A 314 20.73 23.47 -33.09
N PRO A 315 22.12 23.41 -33.01
CA PRO A 315 22.99 22.30 -32.47
C PRO A 315 24.48 22.54 -32.00
N ARG A 316 25.02 21.51 -31.30
CA ARG A 316 26.37 20.84 -31.31
C ARG A 316 27.74 21.58 -31.50
N SER A 317 28.77 21.04 -30.82
CA SER A 317 30.23 21.10 -31.18
C SER A 317 31.02 19.90 -30.56
N HIS A 318 32.34 19.70 -30.84
CA HIS A 318 33.05 18.40 -30.65
C HIS A 318 34.55 18.47 -30.23
N GLY A 319 35.10 17.37 -29.66
CA GLY A 319 36.56 17.07 -29.50
C GLY A 319 37.00 16.66 -28.07
N GLY A 320 38.02 15.80 -27.81
CA GLY A 320 38.76 14.84 -28.66
C GLY A 320 40.20 14.52 -28.17
N GLY A 321 40.55 13.25 -27.85
CA GLY A 321 41.94 12.82 -27.50
C GLY A 321 42.05 11.43 -26.82
N ALA A 322 43.24 10.78 -26.88
CA ALA A 322 43.61 9.47 -26.27
C ALA A 322 45.16 9.36 -26.19
N ALA A 323 45.89 8.31 -25.74
CA ALA A 323 45.67 6.90 -25.33
C ALA A 323 46.90 6.47 -24.43
N PRO A 324 47.42 5.21 -24.34
CA PRO A 324 46.83 3.87 -24.54
C PRO A 324 46.81 2.89 -23.32
N PRO A 325 47.81 2.00 -22.95
CA PRO A 325 47.44 0.67 -22.41
C PRO A 325 48.11 0.18 -21.10
N HIS A 326 47.45 -0.77 -20.40
CA HIS A 326 48.02 -2.10 -20.06
C HIS A 326 46.92 -3.10 -19.62
N ARG A 327 47.25 -4.40 -19.47
CA ARG A 327 46.29 -5.53 -19.50
C ARG A 327 45.68 -5.92 -18.15
N GLY A 328 44.40 -6.29 -18.21
CA GLY A 328 43.68 -7.16 -17.27
C GLY A 328 42.36 -7.57 -17.93
N ALA A 329 41.98 -8.85 -17.90
CA ALA A 329 40.82 -9.34 -18.66
C ALA A 329 39.51 -8.83 -18.05
N ARG A 330 38.87 -7.88 -18.72
CA ARG A 330 37.63 -7.20 -18.30
C ARG A 330 36.46 -7.68 -19.15
N THR A 331 35.33 -8.02 -18.53
CA THR A 331 34.10 -8.39 -19.23
C THR A 331 33.27 -7.15 -19.59
N CYS A 332 33.21 -6.82 -20.88
CA CYS A 332 32.33 -5.81 -21.46
C CYS A 332 31.34 -6.45 -22.47
N LYS A 333 30.23 -5.74 -22.76
CA LYS A 333 29.17 -5.91 -23.80
C LYS A 333 27.81 -5.49 -23.21
N THR A 334 26.74 -5.21 -23.97
CA THR A 334 26.58 -4.70 -25.36
C THR A 334 25.43 -3.66 -25.34
N PRO A 335 25.34 -2.75 -26.32
CA PRO A 335 24.18 -1.85 -26.48
C PRO A 335 22.82 -2.57 -26.50
N GLU A 336 22.78 -3.81 -27.01
CA GLU A 336 21.60 -4.68 -27.06
C GLU A 336 21.01 -4.97 -25.66
N GLN A 337 21.85 -5.11 -24.64
CA GLN A 337 21.41 -5.40 -23.26
C GLN A 337 20.71 -4.20 -22.60
N LEU A 338 21.08 -2.98 -23.00
CA LEU A 338 20.46 -1.73 -22.52
C LEU A 338 19.36 -1.21 -23.46
N GLU A 339 19.02 -1.92 -24.54
CA GLU A 339 18.04 -1.47 -25.53
C GLU A 339 16.65 -1.23 -24.91
N SER A 340 16.24 -2.09 -23.97
CA SER A 340 14.98 -1.94 -23.21
C SER A 340 15.00 -0.75 -22.24
N TYR A 341 16.16 -0.41 -21.67
CA TYR A 341 16.34 0.80 -20.86
C TYR A 341 16.25 2.05 -21.75
N SER A 342 16.99 2.07 -22.85
CA SER A 342 17.01 3.19 -23.82
C SER A 342 15.63 3.47 -24.43
N LYS A 343 14.86 2.43 -24.78
CA LYS A 343 13.49 2.57 -25.30
C LYS A 343 12.48 3.15 -24.30
N LYS A 344 12.80 3.14 -23.00
CA LYS A 344 11.92 3.61 -21.92
C LYS A 344 12.23 5.01 -21.40
N ARG A 345 13.30 5.68 -21.87
CA ARG A 345 13.79 6.94 -21.29
C ARG A 345 13.89 8.09 -22.30
N SER A 346 13.57 9.29 -21.84
CA SER A 346 13.72 10.55 -22.58
C SER A 346 14.92 11.32 -22.03
N PHE A 347 16.15 11.01 -22.48
CA PHE A 347 17.37 11.64 -21.95
C PHE A 347 17.42 13.18 -22.16
N ASP A 348 16.65 13.72 -23.13
CA ASP A 348 16.46 15.17 -23.30
C ASP A 348 15.52 15.82 -22.24
N LYS A 349 14.94 15.02 -21.32
CA LYS A 349 13.96 15.47 -20.31
C LYS A 349 14.27 15.01 -18.88
N THR A 350 14.81 13.79 -18.71
CA THR A 350 15.11 13.19 -17.41
C THR A 350 16.59 13.35 -17.08
N PRO A 351 16.98 13.65 -15.83
CA PRO A 351 18.40 13.74 -15.43
C PRO A 351 19.10 12.37 -15.29
N GLU A 352 18.49 11.29 -15.77
CA GLU A 352 19.02 9.93 -15.71
C GLU A 352 20.19 9.75 -16.70
N PRO A 353 21.24 8.98 -16.34
CA PRO A 353 22.41 8.79 -17.21
C PRO A 353 22.07 7.99 -18.48
N PRO A 354 22.62 8.37 -19.65
CA PRO A 354 22.46 7.61 -20.88
C PRO A 354 23.14 6.23 -20.81
N PRO A 355 22.83 5.29 -21.73
CA PRO A 355 23.60 4.06 -21.88
C PRO A 355 25.07 4.38 -22.27
N ALA A 356 26.01 4.01 -21.41
CA ALA A 356 27.45 4.25 -21.61
C ALA A 356 28.26 2.95 -21.43
N GLU A 357 29.31 2.77 -22.24
CA GLU A 357 30.22 1.61 -22.14
C GLU A 357 31.22 1.79 -20.99
N ILE A 358 30.79 1.47 -19.77
CA ILE A 358 31.58 1.60 -18.55
C ILE A 358 32.15 0.23 -18.15
N ILE A 359 33.42 0.21 -17.76
CA ILE A 359 34.08 -0.98 -17.20
C ILE A 359 34.04 -0.88 -15.67
N GLY A 360 33.12 -1.58 -15.03
CA GLY A 360 33.07 -1.75 -13.58
C GLY A 360 33.88 -2.95 -13.07
N GLU A 361 33.84 -3.19 -11.76
CA GLU A 361 34.60 -4.23 -11.07
C GLU A 361 33.83 -5.56 -10.89
N GLY A 362 32.57 -5.63 -11.32
CA GLY A 362 31.67 -6.78 -11.11
C GLY A 362 31.26 -6.96 -9.64
N SER A 363 31.22 -5.89 -8.84
CA SER A 363 31.01 -5.97 -7.39
C SER A 363 30.26 -4.79 -6.76
N ALA A 364 29.91 -3.73 -7.50
CA ALA A 364 29.14 -2.62 -6.94
C ALA A 364 27.66 -2.99 -6.68
N PHE A 365 27.06 -2.40 -5.66
CA PHE A 365 25.61 -2.36 -5.51
C PHE A 365 25.12 -0.98 -5.10
N VAL A 366 23.85 -0.72 -5.40
CA VAL A 366 23.09 0.37 -4.80
C VAL A 366 21.68 -0.10 -4.45
N VAL A 367 21.16 0.40 -3.34
CA VAL A 367 19.73 0.39 -3.03
C VAL A 367 19.26 1.82 -3.13
N HIS A 368 18.42 2.14 -4.11
CA HIS A 368 17.73 3.43 -4.13
C HIS A 368 16.41 3.32 -3.35
N ARG A 369 16.03 4.38 -2.64
CA ARG A 369 14.66 4.61 -2.21
C ARG A 369 13.99 5.50 -3.25
N HIS A 370 12.92 5.01 -3.87
CA HIS A 370 12.28 5.64 -5.01
C HIS A 370 10.82 5.98 -4.68
N HIS A 371 10.50 7.27 -4.67
CA HIS A 371 9.15 7.80 -4.44
C HIS A 371 8.56 8.26 -5.78
N ALA A 372 8.09 7.28 -6.56
CA ALA A 372 7.38 7.48 -7.83
C ALA A 372 5.89 7.74 -7.56
N SER A 373 4.99 7.08 -8.31
CA SER A 373 3.59 6.93 -7.92
C SER A 373 3.41 6.22 -6.57
N ARG A 374 4.41 5.42 -6.15
CA ARG A 374 4.51 4.74 -4.85
C ARG A 374 5.94 4.78 -4.32
N LEU A 375 6.09 4.75 -3.00
CA LEU A 375 7.39 4.54 -2.36
C LEU A 375 7.79 3.06 -2.49
N HIS A 376 8.95 2.81 -3.07
CA HIS A 376 9.54 1.48 -3.20
C HIS A 376 11.07 1.56 -3.08
N TYR A 377 11.74 0.41 -3.04
CA TYR A 377 13.20 0.33 -3.03
C TYR A 377 13.70 -0.43 -4.25
N ASP A 378 14.64 0.16 -4.96
CA ASP A 378 15.29 -0.44 -6.13
C ASP A 378 16.62 -1.07 -5.70
N LEU A 379 16.67 -2.40 -5.59
CA LEU A 379 17.92 -3.15 -5.40
C LEU A 379 18.60 -3.32 -6.76
N ARG A 380 19.82 -2.78 -6.92
CA ARG A 380 20.62 -2.89 -8.14
C ARG A 380 21.98 -3.53 -7.83
N LEU A 381 22.32 -4.61 -8.55
CA LEU A 381 23.56 -5.38 -8.40
C LEU A 381 24.36 -5.34 -9.71
N GLU A 382 25.65 -4.98 -9.64
CA GLU A 382 26.55 -4.96 -10.80
C GLU A 382 26.92 -6.39 -11.26
N GLN A 383 26.30 -6.86 -12.35
CA GLN A 383 26.60 -8.18 -12.90
C GLN A 383 26.69 -8.13 -14.42
N ASN A 384 27.77 -8.70 -14.97
CA ASN A 384 28.04 -8.77 -16.42
C ASN A 384 28.09 -7.40 -17.12
N GLY A 385 28.57 -6.35 -16.43
CA GLY A 385 28.71 -5.00 -16.99
C GLY A 385 27.44 -4.14 -16.94
N VAL A 386 26.36 -4.62 -16.34
CA VAL A 386 25.10 -3.86 -16.13
C VAL A 386 24.62 -3.97 -14.68
N LEU A 387 23.75 -3.05 -14.27
CA LEU A 387 23.06 -3.11 -12.98
C LEU A 387 21.77 -3.93 -13.10
N GLN A 388 21.85 -5.24 -12.81
CA GLN A 388 20.67 -6.07 -12.69
C GLN A 388 19.79 -5.57 -11.55
N SER A 389 18.50 -5.40 -11.83
CA SER A 389 17.64 -4.50 -11.06
C SER A 389 16.33 -5.15 -10.63
N TRP A 390 15.98 -4.97 -9.36
CA TRP A 390 14.73 -5.44 -8.77
C TRP A 390 14.02 -4.32 -7.99
N ALA A 391 12.76 -4.05 -8.34
CA ALA A 391 11.88 -3.22 -7.54
C ALA A 391 11.30 -4.05 -6.37
N VAL A 392 11.50 -3.57 -5.14
CA VAL A 392 11.10 -4.20 -3.89
C VAL A 392 10.18 -3.23 -3.13
N PRO A 393 8.84 -3.32 -3.30
CA PRO A 393 7.90 -2.30 -2.77
C PRO A 393 8.07 -2.04 -1.28
N LYS A 394 8.07 -3.12 -0.48
CA LYS A 394 8.17 -3.07 0.99
C LYS A 394 9.61 -2.99 1.52
N GLY A 395 10.59 -2.66 0.68
CA GLY A 395 12.01 -2.61 1.04
C GLY A 395 12.66 -3.96 1.31
N LEU A 396 13.99 -3.98 1.45
CA LEU A 396 14.76 -5.18 1.76
C LEU A 396 14.34 -5.75 3.14
N PRO A 397 14.26 -7.09 3.32
CA PRO A 397 13.90 -7.66 4.61
C PRO A 397 14.89 -7.27 5.73
N PRO A 398 14.44 -6.74 6.88
CA PRO A 398 15.33 -6.36 7.98
C PRO A 398 15.89 -7.55 8.76
N ARG A 399 15.10 -8.63 8.88
CA ARG A 399 15.36 -9.84 9.68
C ARG A 399 14.87 -11.12 8.96
N PRO A 400 15.41 -12.32 9.27
CA PRO A 400 15.00 -13.59 8.64
C PRO A 400 13.52 -13.94 8.85
N GLY A 401 12.99 -14.83 8.02
CA GLY A 401 11.58 -15.24 8.03
C GLY A 401 10.61 -14.22 7.41
N ILE A 402 11.10 -13.05 6.98
CA ILE A 402 10.34 -12.06 6.21
C ILE A 402 10.66 -12.24 4.72
N MET A 403 9.71 -12.80 3.98
CA MET A 403 9.78 -12.91 2.52
C MET A 403 9.30 -11.60 1.88
N ARG A 404 10.05 -11.09 0.90
CA ARG A 404 9.70 -9.90 0.11
C ARG A 404 9.55 -10.24 -1.37
N LEU A 405 8.54 -9.69 -2.02
CA LEU A 405 8.48 -9.70 -3.49
C LEU A 405 9.53 -8.73 -4.05
N ALA A 406 10.32 -9.21 -4.99
CA ALA A 406 11.32 -8.46 -5.74
C ALA A 406 11.03 -8.64 -7.24
N VAL A 407 10.51 -7.61 -7.90
CA VAL A 407 10.12 -7.65 -9.31
C VAL A 407 11.32 -7.24 -10.16
N LYS A 408 11.86 -8.13 -10.99
CA LYS A 408 12.95 -7.79 -11.90
C LYS A 408 12.45 -6.80 -12.96
N VAL A 409 13.17 -5.68 -13.10
CA VAL A 409 12.93 -4.63 -14.10
C VAL A 409 14.05 -4.66 -15.16
N GLU A 410 14.08 -3.70 -16.09
CA GLU A 410 15.18 -3.56 -17.03
C GLU A 410 16.55 -3.43 -16.33
N ASP A 411 17.60 -3.99 -16.93
CA ASP A 411 18.97 -3.79 -16.45
C ASP A 411 19.40 -2.33 -16.74
N HIS A 412 20.08 -1.68 -15.79
CA HIS A 412 20.43 -0.25 -15.86
C HIS A 412 21.93 -0.04 -16.19
N PRO A 413 22.35 1.11 -16.76
CA PRO A 413 23.76 1.42 -16.97
C PRO A 413 24.51 1.61 -15.64
N LEU A 414 25.82 1.33 -15.61
CA LEU A 414 26.61 1.37 -14.37
C LEU A 414 26.67 2.75 -13.70
N GLU A 415 26.64 3.83 -14.49
CA GLU A 415 26.57 5.22 -13.98
C GLU A 415 25.35 5.46 -13.08
N TYR A 416 24.26 4.71 -13.28
CA TYR A 416 23.05 4.78 -12.46
C TYR A 416 23.32 4.36 -11.00
N VAL A 417 24.46 3.75 -10.68
CA VAL A 417 24.87 3.46 -9.29
C VAL A 417 25.02 4.72 -8.43
N ASN A 418 25.24 5.88 -9.07
CA ASN A 418 25.47 7.16 -8.42
C ASN A 418 24.26 8.11 -8.45
N PHE A 419 23.18 7.76 -9.16
CA PHE A 419 22.08 8.67 -9.49
C PHE A 419 21.17 9.00 -8.29
N GLU A 420 20.92 10.30 -8.08
CA GLU A 420 19.93 10.84 -7.14
C GLU A 420 19.27 12.07 -7.76
N GLY A 421 17.99 12.30 -7.45
CA GLY A 421 17.25 13.47 -7.93
C GLY A 421 15.80 13.18 -8.34
N ALA A 422 15.18 14.16 -9.00
CA ALA A 422 13.80 14.10 -9.44
C ALA A 422 13.69 13.73 -10.93
N ILE A 423 13.05 12.60 -11.23
CA ILE A 423 12.60 12.23 -12.57
C ILE A 423 11.23 12.92 -12.80
N PRO A 424 11.05 13.73 -13.87
CA PRO A 424 9.82 14.49 -14.09
C PRO A 424 8.54 13.64 -14.15
N LYS A 425 7.45 14.19 -13.60
CA LYS A 425 6.12 13.55 -13.61
C LYS A 425 5.62 13.39 -15.05
N GLY A 426 5.35 12.15 -15.46
CA GLY A 426 4.84 11.78 -16.78
C GLY A 426 5.85 10.98 -17.61
N GLU A 427 7.14 11.04 -17.27
CA GLU A 427 8.15 10.11 -17.80
C GLU A 427 8.13 8.79 -17.01
N TYR A 428 8.67 7.71 -17.61
CA TYR A 428 8.73 6.40 -16.97
C TYR A 428 9.60 6.46 -15.71
N GLY A 429 9.07 6.03 -14.58
CA GLY A 429 9.76 6.19 -13.28
C GLY A 429 9.70 7.61 -12.71
N GLY A 430 8.83 8.49 -13.21
CA GLY A 430 8.66 9.84 -12.66
C GLY A 430 8.42 9.85 -11.15
N GLY A 431 9.32 10.49 -10.40
CA GLY A 431 9.47 10.32 -8.96
C GLY A 431 10.71 11.01 -8.39
N MET A 432 10.85 11.01 -7.07
CA MET A 432 12.09 11.42 -6.38
C MET A 432 12.88 10.19 -5.96
N MET A 433 14.17 10.13 -6.30
CA MET A 433 15.07 9.00 -6.04
C MET A 433 16.25 9.43 -5.18
N TRP A 434 16.53 8.66 -4.13
CA TRP A 434 17.67 8.83 -3.22
C TRP A 434 18.44 7.53 -3.09
N LYS A 435 19.74 7.58 -2.77
CA LYS A 435 20.52 6.40 -2.39
C LYS A 435 20.31 6.09 -0.91
N PHE A 436 19.80 4.89 -0.62
CA PHE A 436 19.62 4.38 0.73
C PHE A 436 20.87 3.64 1.24
N ALA A 437 21.56 2.91 0.34
CA ALA A 437 22.83 2.27 0.62
C ALA A 437 23.61 2.11 -0.70
N GLN A 438 24.92 2.35 -0.70
CA GLN A 438 25.82 2.13 -1.84
C GLN A 438 27.11 1.49 -1.35
N GLY A 439 27.59 0.43 -2.01
CA GLY A 439 28.77 -0.30 -1.54
C GLY A 439 29.17 -1.45 -2.46
N ARG A 440 29.83 -2.47 -1.88
CA ARG A 440 30.20 -3.70 -2.60
C ARG A 440 29.33 -4.88 -2.21
N TYR A 441 29.12 -5.81 -3.14
CA TYR A 441 28.45 -7.07 -2.91
C TYR A 441 29.28 -8.26 -3.40
N GLN A 442 28.97 -9.45 -2.88
CA GLN A 442 29.58 -10.71 -3.30
C GLN A 442 28.51 -11.80 -3.34
N ILE A 443 28.44 -12.57 -4.42
CA ILE A 443 27.63 -13.78 -4.46
C ILE A 443 28.32 -14.85 -3.62
N THR A 444 27.69 -15.27 -2.52
CA THR A 444 28.23 -16.25 -1.56
C THR A 444 27.91 -17.69 -1.97
N ARG A 445 26.79 -17.92 -2.66
CA ARG A 445 26.38 -19.26 -3.14
C ARG A 445 25.40 -19.19 -4.31
N GLN A 446 25.74 -19.82 -5.42
CA GLN A 446 24.82 -20.06 -6.54
C GLN A 446 23.83 -21.21 -6.24
N LYS A 447 22.63 -21.14 -6.84
CA LYS A 447 21.67 -22.24 -7.00
C LYS A 447 21.07 -22.20 -8.41
N LYS A 448 20.29 -23.22 -8.78
CA LYS A 448 19.62 -23.31 -10.08
C LYS A 448 18.65 -22.14 -10.32
N ASP A 449 17.75 -21.91 -9.37
CA ASP A 449 16.62 -20.99 -9.49
C ASP A 449 16.80 -19.75 -8.58
N GLY A 450 18.03 -19.35 -8.29
CA GLY A 450 18.33 -18.25 -7.36
C GLY A 450 19.79 -18.21 -6.87
N PHE A 451 20.14 -17.21 -6.07
CA PHE A 451 21.47 -17.08 -5.49
C PHE A 451 21.47 -16.38 -4.12
N TYR A 452 22.53 -16.61 -3.36
CA TYR A 452 22.82 -15.99 -2.07
C TYR A 452 23.92 -14.95 -2.29
N PHE A 453 23.77 -13.78 -1.69
CA PHE A 453 24.69 -12.67 -1.84
C PHE A 453 24.77 -11.85 -0.55
N ARG A 454 25.97 -11.34 -0.27
CA ARG A 454 26.24 -10.45 0.85
C ARG A 454 26.39 -9.02 0.34
N LEU A 455 25.64 -8.10 0.93
CA LEU A 455 25.76 -6.65 0.72
C LEU A 455 26.67 -6.07 1.81
N GLN A 456 27.56 -5.16 1.43
CA GLN A 456 28.51 -4.48 2.32
C GLN A 456 28.63 -2.99 1.98
N SER A 457 27.88 -2.17 2.72
CA SER A 457 28.11 -0.72 2.85
C SER A 457 28.21 -0.31 4.33
N ARG A 458 28.31 0.99 4.60
CA ARG A 458 28.25 1.56 5.95
C ARG A 458 26.84 1.42 6.56
N GLU A 459 25.81 1.47 5.73
CA GLU A 459 24.39 1.42 6.10
C GLU A 459 23.86 -0.01 6.15
N LEU A 460 24.40 -0.91 5.32
CA LEU A 460 23.87 -2.25 5.12
C LEU A 460 24.99 -3.30 5.04
N ASN A 461 25.12 -4.11 6.10
CA ASN A 461 25.94 -5.31 6.13
C ASN A 461 25.06 -6.53 6.45
N ALA A 462 24.80 -7.36 5.42
CA ALA A 462 23.78 -8.40 5.49
C ALA A 462 23.96 -9.45 4.37
N GLU A 463 23.57 -10.69 4.65
CA GLU A 463 23.44 -11.74 3.63
C GLU A 463 21.97 -12.00 3.31
N TYR A 464 21.67 -12.05 2.02
CA TYR A 464 20.36 -12.21 1.43
C TYR A 464 20.34 -13.41 0.48
N ARG A 465 19.16 -13.96 0.24
CA ARG A 465 18.88 -14.88 -0.86
C ARG A 465 17.79 -14.32 -1.76
N VAL A 466 17.98 -14.40 -3.08
CA VAL A 466 16.91 -14.25 -4.06
C VAL A 466 16.59 -15.59 -4.70
N HIS A 467 15.29 -15.83 -4.93
CA HIS A 467 14.77 -17.06 -5.56
C HIS A 467 13.75 -16.66 -6.63
N HIS A 468 13.98 -17.05 -7.88
CA HIS A 468 13.04 -16.84 -8.98
C HIS A 468 11.78 -17.69 -8.77
N THR A 469 10.59 -17.18 -9.06
CA THR A 469 9.34 -17.95 -8.90
C THR A 469 8.63 -18.20 -10.22
N ARG A 470 8.47 -17.15 -11.03
CA ARG A 470 7.91 -17.17 -12.40
C ARG A 470 8.17 -15.83 -13.06
N ASP A 471 8.13 -15.78 -14.39
CA ASP A 471 8.17 -14.52 -15.16
C ASP A 471 9.34 -13.62 -14.72
N ASN A 472 9.06 -12.37 -14.31
CA ASN A 472 10.02 -11.45 -13.69
C ASN A 472 9.96 -11.42 -12.15
N GLN A 473 9.21 -12.31 -11.49
CA GLN A 473 9.01 -12.32 -10.05
C GLN A 473 10.10 -13.11 -9.33
N TRP A 474 10.67 -12.51 -8.29
CA TRP A 474 11.62 -13.14 -7.37
C TRP A 474 11.16 -12.93 -5.93
N LEU A 475 11.57 -13.83 -5.05
CA LEU A 475 11.42 -13.70 -3.61
C LEU A 475 12.78 -13.42 -2.97
N LEU A 476 12.86 -12.33 -2.21
CA LEU A 476 14.02 -11.87 -1.45
C LEU A 476 13.81 -12.15 0.04
N GLU A 477 14.82 -12.74 0.70
CA GLU A 477 14.82 -12.98 2.15
C GLU A 477 16.21 -12.70 2.75
N ARG A 478 16.27 -12.17 3.97
CA ARG A 478 17.52 -12.06 4.75
C ARG A 478 17.86 -13.40 5.38
N VAL A 479 19.11 -13.86 5.23
CA VAL A 479 19.53 -15.22 5.63
C VAL A 479 19.94 -15.29 7.11
N GLY A 480 20.57 -14.23 7.63
CA GLY A 480 21.02 -14.15 9.02
C GLY A 480 20.41 -12.97 9.77
N ASN A 481 20.30 -13.08 11.09
CA ASN A 481 19.84 -11.98 11.95
C ASN A 481 20.71 -10.72 11.75
N PRO A 482 20.17 -9.52 11.96
CA PRO A 482 21.00 -8.32 12.11
C PRO A 482 21.92 -8.47 13.35
N GLN A 483 23.09 -7.83 13.32
CA GLN A 483 23.95 -7.72 14.52
C GLN A 483 23.34 -6.80 15.58
N PHE A 484 22.46 -5.90 15.16
CA PHE A 484 21.69 -4.98 15.98
C PHE A 484 20.37 -4.70 15.27
N ASP A 485 19.25 -5.11 15.86
CA ASP A 485 17.91 -4.91 15.31
C ASP A 485 17.38 -3.54 15.77
N TRP A 486 17.76 -2.48 15.06
CA TRP A 486 17.43 -1.09 15.40
C TRP A 486 15.93 -0.75 15.42
N LEU A 487 15.04 -1.70 15.06
CA LEU A 487 13.59 -1.60 15.24
C LEU A 487 13.10 -2.10 16.61
N ARG A 488 13.94 -2.87 17.31
CA ARG A 488 13.59 -3.68 18.50
C ARG A 488 14.55 -3.45 19.67
N ASP A 489 15.84 -3.26 19.39
CA ASP A 489 16.89 -3.02 20.36
C ASP A 489 16.87 -1.55 20.87
N PRO A 490 17.17 -1.31 22.16
CA PRO A 490 16.96 -0.01 22.80
C PRO A 490 18.07 1.02 22.45
N ILE A 491 17.90 1.70 21.31
CA ILE A 491 18.72 2.85 20.90
C ILE A 491 18.61 4.01 21.91
N GLN A 492 19.68 4.82 22.00
CA GLN A 492 19.71 6.04 22.80
C GLN A 492 19.40 7.27 21.93
N PRO A 493 18.58 8.23 22.41
CA PRO A 493 18.28 9.45 21.66
C PRO A 493 19.54 10.28 21.34
N MET A 494 19.55 10.92 20.18
CA MET A 494 20.61 11.82 19.73
C MET A 494 20.63 13.12 20.55
N LEU A 495 21.49 13.18 21.57
CA LEU A 495 21.60 14.35 22.44
C LEU A 495 22.25 15.53 21.70
N ALA A 496 21.56 16.68 21.72
CA ALA A 496 22.14 17.95 21.30
C ALA A 496 23.29 18.36 22.23
N ARG A 497 24.23 19.15 21.71
CA ARG A 497 25.33 19.75 22.48
C ARG A 497 25.10 21.26 22.58
N PRO A 498 25.35 21.90 23.73
CA PRO A 498 25.28 23.35 23.85
C PRO A 498 26.36 24.00 22.98
N ALA A 499 26.03 25.13 22.34
CA ALA A 499 26.94 25.96 21.57
C ALA A 499 26.41 27.40 21.55
N ASP A 500 27.31 28.38 21.61
CA ASP A 500 26.94 29.81 21.71
C ASP A 500 26.44 30.40 20.39
N LYS A 501 26.57 29.66 19.28
CA LYS A 501 26.18 30.07 17.92
C LYS A 501 25.64 28.86 17.13
N PRO A 502 24.67 29.05 16.22
CA PRO A 502 24.26 28.02 15.28
C PRO A 502 25.39 27.66 14.29
N PRO A 503 25.43 26.42 13.78
CA PRO A 503 26.47 25.98 12.84
C PRO A 503 26.23 26.53 11.43
N GLY A 504 27.10 27.45 10.98
CA GLY A 504 26.93 28.21 9.74
C GLY A 504 27.27 27.48 8.44
N SER A 505 26.76 26.27 8.21
CA SER A 505 26.80 25.62 6.88
C SER A 505 25.40 25.57 6.23
N GLU A 506 25.36 25.55 4.91
CA GLU A 506 24.12 25.36 4.13
C GLU A 506 23.52 23.94 4.31
N ASP A 507 24.29 22.99 4.84
CA ASP A 507 23.83 21.64 5.22
C ASP A 507 22.77 21.64 6.34
N TYR A 508 22.64 22.74 7.09
CA TYR A 508 21.77 22.83 8.26
C TYR A 508 20.41 23.47 7.94
N LEU A 509 19.36 22.67 8.04
CA LEU A 509 17.98 23.16 8.15
C LEU A 509 17.67 23.54 9.60
N TYR A 510 16.96 24.65 9.79
CA TYR A 510 16.57 25.18 11.09
C TYR A 510 15.07 25.01 11.31
N GLU A 511 14.69 24.48 12.47
CA GLU A 511 13.29 24.33 12.89
C GLU A 511 13.05 24.99 14.26
N VAL A 512 11.79 25.32 14.54
CA VAL A 512 11.38 25.84 15.86
C VAL A 512 11.35 24.67 16.83
N LYS A 513 12.21 24.69 17.87
CA LYS A 513 12.12 23.69 18.94
C LYS A 513 10.85 23.92 19.76
N TRP A 514 9.90 23.01 19.61
CA TRP A 514 8.77 22.86 20.53
C TRP A 514 9.24 22.14 21.80
N ASP A 515 8.62 22.42 22.95
CA ASP A 515 8.96 21.71 24.19
C ASP A 515 7.91 20.63 24.53
N GLY A 516 8.38 19.42 24.85
CA GLY A 516 7.54 18.24 24.87
C GLY A 516 8.23 16.97 25.36
N LEU A 517 7.57 15.83 25.16
CA LEU A 517 8.00 14.55 25.71
C LEU A 517 8.81 13.76 24.68
N ARG A 518 10.14 13.75 24.82
CA ARG A 518 11.04 13.09 23.86
C ARG A 518 10.86 11.56 23.84
N ALA A 519 10.59 11.02 22.66
CA ALA A 519 10.27 9.63 22.41
C ALA A 519 11.05 9.06 21.20
N MET A 520 11.43 7.79 21.33
CA MET A 520 11.88 6.93 20.24
C MET A 520 10.66 6.18 19.69
N ILE A 521 10.38 6.33 18.39
CA ILE A 521 9.25 5.70 17.70
C ILE A 521 9.81 4.69 16.70
N SER A 522 9.58 3.39 16.91
CA SER A 522 9.92 2.36 15.93
C SER A 522 8.69 1.83 15.21
N LEU A 523 8.85 1.59 13.90
CA LEU A 523 7.86 1.08 12.98
C LEU A 523 8.41 -0.22 12.36
N ASP A 524 7.80 -1.36 12.69
CA ASP A 524 8.25 -2.71 12.31
C ASP A 524 7.09 -3.44 11.62
N GLU A 525 7.09 -3.53 10.29
CA GLU A 525 6.02 -4.18 9.49
C GLU A 525 4.60 -3.62 9.74
N GLY A 526 4.50 -2.32 9.99
CA GLY A 526 3.23 -1.65 10.36
C GLY A 526 2.87 -1.77 11.84
N GLU A 527 3.72 -2.36 12.69
CA GLU A 527 3.59 -2.29 14.16
C GLU A 527 4.34 -1.05 14.67
N LEU A 528 3.65 -0.13 15.37
CA LEU A 528 4.29 0.99 16.06
C LEU A 528 4.62 0.65 17.52
N ARG A 529 5.79 1.10 17.98
CA ARG A 529 6.18 1.12 19.40
C ARG A 529 6.77 2.49 19.76
N ILE A 530 6.39 3.03 20.91
CA ILE A 530 6.77 4.37 21.36
C ILE A 530 7.40 4.27 22.75
N HIS A 531 8.69 4.62 22.86
CA HIS A 531 9.44 4.55 24.12
C HIS A 531 9.96 5.93 24.51
N GLY A 532 9.76 6.35 25.76
CA GLY A 532 10.33 7.59 26.27
C GLY A 532 11.85 7.51 26.43
N ARG A 533 12.51 8.67 26.64
CA ARG A 533 13.96 8.77 26.94
C ARG A 533 14.47 7.72 27.96
N ASN A 534 13.67 7.41 28.99
CA ASN A 534 14.01 6.46 30.05
C ASN A 534 13.55 5.01 29.74
N ARG A 535 13.30 4.66 28.47
CA ARG A 535 12.82 3.36 27.97
C ARG A 535 11.44 2.91 28.48
N MET A 536 10.69 3.78 29.15
CA MET A 536 9.29 3.50 29.50
C MET A 536 8.42 3.42 28.24
N ASP A 537 7.57 2.40 28.17
CA ASP A 537 6.53 2.28 27.14
C ASP A 537 5.52 3.44 27.27
N LEU A 538 5.45 4.28 26.23
CA LEU A 538 4.52 5.41 26.14
C LEU A 538 3.30 5.10 25.25
N ALA A 539 3.22 3.90 24.64
CA ALA A 539 2.09 3.50 23.80
C ALA A 539 0.74 3.59 24.53
N LYS A 540 0.75 3.31 25.84
CA LYS A 540 -0.43 3.41 26.72
C LYS A 540 -0.77 4.84 27.14
N GLN A 541 0.18 5.77 27.05
CA GLN A 541 -0.01 7.18 27.41
C GLN A 541 -0.48 8.02 26.21
N PHE A 542 -0.03 7.68 25.00
CA PHE A 542 -0.41 8.33 23.74
C PHE A 542 -0.93 7.32 22.72
N PRO A 543 -2.01 6.57 23.01
CA PRO A 543 -2.50 5.52 22.13
C PRO A 543 -3.00 6.05 20.78
N GLU A 544 -3.34 7.35 20.68
CA GLU A 544 -3.63 8.07 19.43
C GLU A 544 -2.41 8.23 18.50
N LEU A 545 -1.19 8.01 18.99
CA LEU A 545 0.03 7.99 18.17
C LEU A 545 0.35 6.59 17.62
N LEU A 546 -0.38 5.54 18.01
CA LEU A 546 -0.17 4.16 17.56
C LEU A 546 -0.78 3.85 16.18
N ILE A 547 -1.30 4.87 15.49
CA ILE A 547 -1.89 4.75 14.15
C ILE A 547 -0.73 4.86 13.14
N PRO A 548 -0.24 3.76 12.54
CA PRO A 548 1.12 3.71 11.98
C PRO A 548 1.32 4.49 10.69
N GLU A 549 0.23 4.72 9.97
CA GLU A 549 0.27 4.90 8.53
C GLU A 549 0.25 6.38 8.08
N PRO A 550 -0.44 7.33 8.74
CA PRO A 550 -0.44 8.75 8.34
C PRO A 550 0.92 9.46 8.36
N ALA A 551 1.73 9.20 9.39
CA ALA A 551 2.91 10.00 9.67
C ALA A 551 4.18 9.51 8.95
N PHE A 552 4.27 8.23 8.58
CA PHE A 552 5.54 7.58 8.30
C PHE A 552 5.61 6.98 6.89
N ARG A 553 6.34 7.66 6.01
CA ARG A 553 6.67 7.18 4.65
C ARG A 553 7.79 6.13 4.68
N ALA A 554 7.56 5.00 5.36
CA ALA A 554 8.45 3.85 5.41
C ALA A 554 7.69 2.57 5.80
N THR A 555 8.11 1.40 5.30
CA THR A 555 7.58 0.09 5.78
C THR A 555 8.26 -0.36 7.09
N SER A 556 9.49 0.10 7.32
CA SER A 556 10.16 -0.02 8.62
C SER A 556 11.12 1.15 8.83
N ALA A 557 11.07 1.76 10.00
CA ALA A 557 11.86 2.94 10.35
C ALA A 557 11.97 3.14 11.88
N LEU A 558 12.93 3.96 12.30
CA LEU A 558 13.08 4.45 13.67
C LEU A 558 13.18 5.98 13.61
N PHE A 559 12.43 6.65 14.46
CA PHE A 559 12.42 8.10 14.59
C PHE A 559 12.75 8.49 16.03
N ASP A 560 13.37 9.65 16.19
CA ASP A 560 13.72 10.27 17.47
C ASP A 560 13.20 11.71 17.43
N GLY A 561 12.28 12.07 18.32
CA GLY A 561 11.60 13.36 18.29
C GLY A 561 10.80 13.64 19.55
N GLU A 562 10.10 14.77 19.59
CA GLU A 562 9.33 15.22 20.76
C GLU A 562 7.82 15.15 20.50
N ILE A 563 7.09 14.48 21.42
CA ILE A 563 5.63 14.48 21.45
C ILE A 563 5.17 15.81 22.04
N VAL A 564 4.41 16.58 21.28
CA VAL A 564 4.01 17.96 21.61
C VAL A 564 2.50 18.14 21.48
N CYS A 565 1.93 19.02 22.30
CA CYS A 565 0.51 19.38 22.25
C CYS A 565 0.36 20.80 21.73
N LEU A 566 -0.41 20.97 20.65
CA LEU A 566 -0.54 22.26 19.94
C LEU A 566 -1.87 22.99 20.23
N GLU A 567 -2.81 22.37 20.96
CA GLU A 567 -4.08 22.99 21.32
C GLU A 567 -4.03 23.72 22.67
N ALA A 568 -4.40 25.02 22.66
CA ALA A 568 -4.40 25.86 23.86
C ALA A 568 -5.41 25.43 24.96
N ALA A 569 -6.36 24.56 24.65
CA ALA A 569 -7.37 24.07 25.60
C ALA A 569 -6.90 22.85 26.43
N ALA A 570 -5.87 22.14 25.98
CA ALA A 570 -5.43 20.88 26.58
C ALA A 570 -4.58 21.11 27.84
N LYS A 571 -5.24 21.37 28.99
CA LYS A 571 -4.57 21.42 30.29
C LYS A 571 -3.90 20.10 30.62
N TYR A 572 -2.57 20.06 30.45
CA TYR A 572 -1.71 18.93 30.82
C TYR A 572 -1.85 18.63 32.32
N ARG A 573 -2.68 17.64 32.68
CA ARG A 573 -2.71 17.10 34.04
C ARG A 573 -1.40 16.38 34.31
N ARG A 574 -0.41 17.10 34.85
CA ARG A 574 0.54 16.46 35.77
C ARG A 574 -0.28 15.71 36.82
N ARG A 575 0.06 14.44 37.04
CA ARG A 575 -0.10 13.86 38.37
C ARG A 575 1.13 14.27 39.15
N ASP A 576 0.90 14.73 40.37
CA ASP A 576 1.93 14.86 41.39
C ASP A 576 2.37 13.48 41.89
#